data_AF-A0A4R0JJR2-F1
#
_entry.id   AF-A0A4R0JJR2-F1
#
_cell.length_a   1.000
_cell.length_b   1.000
_cell.length_c   1.000
_cell.angle_alpha   90.00
_cell.angle_beta   90.00
_cell.angle_gamma   90.00
#
_symmetry.space_group_name_H-M   'P 1'
#
loop_
_entity.id
_entity.type
_entity.pdbx_description
1 polymer ?
#
loop_
_entity_poly.entity_id
_entity_poly.type
_entity_poly.pdbx_seq_one_letter_code
_entity_poly.pdbx_strand_id
1 'polypeptide(L)'
;MAAAPVLEQMGRRAEDAGDRRSQGDDAAIVDVALVGAGRIGLPIVRNLVRAGHAVIAYDVRDEREQDVRAVGATWSDHVTGALVLLTVLPGNPEPDPEAPV
;
A
#
# COMPACT_ATOMS: atom_id res chain seq x y z
N MET A 1 -15.89 -12.38 -1.79
CA MET A 1 -15.55 -13.48 -2.74
C MET A 1 -15.43 -12.82 -4.13
N ALA A 2 -14.27 -12.45 -4.67
CA ALA A 2 -12.98 -13.12 -4.76
C ALA A 2 -11.79 -12.15 -4.56
N ALA A 3 -11.03 -12.33 -3.47
CA ALA A 3 -9.71 -11.69 -3.25
C ALA A 3 -8.54 -12.68 -3.48
N ALA A 4 -8.84 -13.98 -3.42
CA ALA A 4 -7.89 -15.08 -3.64
C ALA A 4 -7.07 -15.01 -4.95
N PRO A 5 -7.64 -14.63 -6.13
CA PRO A 5 -6.85 -14.66 -7.37
C PRO A 5 -5.81 -13.55 -7.46
N VAL A 6 -5.98 -12.43 -6.73
CA VAL A 6 -5.02 -11.31 -6.73
C VAL A 6 -3.81 -11.65 -5.87
N LEU A 7 -4.02 -12.18 -4.65
CA LEU A 7 -2.94 -12.59 -3.75
C LEU A 7 -2.05 -13.69 -4.37
N GLU A 8 -2.66 -14.66 -5.05
CA GLU A 8 -1.90 -15.66 -5.83
C GLU A 8 -1.13 -15.05 -7.00
N GLN A 9 -1.68 -14.01 -7.65
CA GLN A 9 -0.99 -13.32 -8.74
C GLN A 9 0.18 -12.47 -8.23
N MET A 10 0.05 -11.87 -7.05
CA MET A 10 1.09 -11.07 -6.39
C MET A 10 2.25 -11.95 -5.93
N GLY A 11 1.96 -13.11 -5.32
CA GLY A 11 2.99 -14.08 -4.93
C GLY A 11 3.88 -14.50 -6.10
N ARG A 12 3.30 -14.77 -7.28
CA ARG A 12 4.04 -15.15 -8.49
C ARG A 12 4.90 -13.99 -9.07
N ARG A 13 4.44 -12.73 -8.95
CA ARG A 13 5.16 -11.56 -9.48
C ARG A 13 6.30 -11.10 -8.58
N ALA A 14 6.19 -11.32 -7.27
CA ALA A 14 7.25 -11.04 -6.32
C ALA A 14 8.49 -11.92 -6.55
N GLU A 15 8.29 -13.19 -6.93
CA GLU A 15 9.38 -14.14 -7.24
C GLU A 15 10.18 -13.72 -8.49
N ASP A 16 9.49 -13.25 -9.54
CA ASP A 16 10.13 -12.78 -10.78
C ASP A 16 10.88 -11.43 -10.62
N ALA A 17 10.58 -10.65 -9.57
CA ALA A 17 11.16 -9.33 -9.40
C ALA A 17 12.62 -9.34 -8.88
N GLY A 18 13.08 -10.46 -8.32
CA GLY A 18 14.38 -10.56 -7.63
C GLY A 18 15.63 -10.40 -8.51
N ASP A 19 15.50 -10.48 -9.84
CA ASP A 19 16.65 -10.53 -10.78
C ASP A 19 16.93 -9.22 -11.55
N ARG A 20 16.09 -8.17 -11.37
CA ARG A 20 16.13 -6.94 -12.19
C ARG A 20 17.10 -5.86 -11.67
N ARG A 21 18.36 -6.23 -11.44
CA ARG A 21 19.42 -5.24 -11.20
C ARG A 21 20.09 -4.93 -12.53
N SER A 22 19.90 -3.70 -13.01
CA SER A 22 20.63 -3.07 -14.14
C SER A 22 19.96 -3.15 -15.51
N GLN A 23 18.77 -2.57 -15.68
CA GLN A 23 18.38 -2.04 -16.99
C GLN A 23 17.35 -0.93 -16.77
N GLY A 24 17.63 0.27 -17.30
CA GLY A 24 16.76 1.44 -17.13
C GLY A 24 15.48 1.26 -17.94
N ASP A 25 14.39 0.84 -17.29
CA ASP A 25 13.25 0.26 -17.98
C ASP A 25 11.91 0.89 -17.56
N ASP A 26 10.91 0.76 -18.43
CA ASP A 26 9.48 0.99 -18.16
C ASP A 26 9.14 0.78 -16.68
N ALA A 27 8.49 1.78 -16.06
CA ALA A 27 8.15 1.73 -14.65
C ALA A 27 7.47 0.40 -14.30
N ALA A 28 8.23 -0.51 -13.69
CA ALA A 28 7.76 -1.85 -13.44
C ALA A 28 6.52 -1.76 -12.53
N ILE A 29 5.42 -2.38 -12.97
CA ILE A 29 4.26 -2.56 -12.12
C ILE A 29 4.68 -3.45 -10.95
N VAL A 30 4.75 -2.88 -9.75
CA VAL A 30 5.08 -3.57 -8.51
C VAL A 30 3.88 -3.71 -7.60
N ASP A 31 3.95 -4.70 -6.72
CA ASP A 31 2.97 -4.98 -5.68
C ASP A 31 3.28 -4.16 -4.43
N VAL A 32 2.32 -3.34 -4.00
CA VAL A 32 2.47 -2.40 -2.89
C VAL A 32 1.42 -2.68 -1.82
N ALA A 33 1.89 -2.80 -0.57
CA ALA A 33 1.07 -2.79 0.62
C ALA A 33 1.05 -1.39 1.23
N LEU A 34 -0.13 -0.90 1.62
CA LEU A 34 -0.27 0.34 2.37
C LEU A 34 -1.05 0.12 3.67
N VAL A 35 -0.49 0.57 4.79
CA VAL A 35 -1.16 0.60 6.10
C VAL A 35 -1.38 2.05 6.50
N GLY A 36 -2.64 2.42 6.69
CA GLY A 36 -3.08 3.78 7.00
C GLY A 36 -3.67 4.51 5.80
N ALA A 37 -4.85 4.10 5.35
CA ALA A 37 -5.61 4.69 4.25
C ALA A 37 -6.43 5.94 4.67
N GLY A 38 -5.95 6.69 5.66
CA GLY A 38 -6.54 7.95 6.09
C GLY A 38 -6.33 9.10 5.08
N ARG A 39 -6.46 10.34 5.57
CA ARG A 39 -6.39 11.56 4.74
C ARG A 39 -5.15 11.67 3.84
N ILE A 40 -4.00 11.18 4.30
CA ILE A 40 -2.74 11.20 3.54
C ILE A 40 -2.56 9.92 2.74
N GLY A 41 -2.86 8.76 3.32
CA GLY A 41 -2.67 7.47 2.66
C GLY A 41 -3.57 7.28 1.44
N LEU A 42 -4.84 7.70 1.49
CA LEU A 42 -5.78 7.48 0.39
C LEU A 42 -5.35 8.17 -0.93
N PRO A 43 -4.89 9.44 -0.95
CA PRO A 43 -4.27 10.04 -2.13
C PRO A 43 -3.06 9.27 -2.66
N ILE A 44 -2.23 8.70 -1.77
CA ILE A 44 -1.07 7.88 -2.15
C ILE A 44 -1.54 6.60 -2.84
N VAL A 45 -2.48 5.87 -2.24
CA VAL A 45 -3.11 4.67 -2.85
C VAL A 45 -3.63 5.00 -4.24
N ARG A 46 -4.41 6.07 -4.38
CA ARG A 46 -4.97 6.51 -5.66
C ARG A 46 -3.87 6.72 -6.71
N ASN A 47 -2.80 7.41 -6.35
CA ASN A 47 -1.72 7.71 -7.29
C ASN A 47 -0.95 6.45 -7.70
N LEU A 48 -0.70 5.53 -6.77
CA LEU A 48 -0.06 4.24 -7.06
C LEU A 48 -0.91 3.40 -8.01
N VAL A 49 -2.22 3.31 -7.77
CA VAL A 49 -3.15 2.62 -8.68
C VAL A 49 -3.15 3.29 -10.06
N ARG A 50 -3.18 4.63 -10.13
CA ARG A 50 -3.11 5.38 -11.40
C ARG A 50 -1.80 5.19 -12.15
N ALA A 51 -0.71 4.92 -11.45
CA ALA A 51 0.58 4.57 -12.03
C ALA A 51 0.66 3.10 -12.50
N GLY A 52 -0.39 2.31 -12.28
CA GLY A 52 -0.49 0.91 -12.71
C GLY A 52 -0.03 -0.09 -11.67
N HIS A 53 0.40 0.33 -10.47
CA HIS A 53 0.79 -0.57 -9.39
C HIS A 53 -0.43 -1.31 -8.81
N ALA A 54 -0.24 -2.57 -8.43
CA ALA A 54 -1.24 -3.31 -7.68
C ALA A 54 -1.11 -2.94 -6.21
N VAL A 55 -2.19 -2.44 -5.60
CA VAL A 55 -2.18 -1.95 -4.22
C VAL A 55 -3.15 -2.74 -3.36
N ILE A 56 -2.64 -3.32 -2.28
CA ILE A 56 -3.45 -3.77 -1.14
C ILE A 56 -3.33 -2.70 -0.06
N ALA A 57 -4.45 -2.26 0.49
CA ALA A 57 -4.48 -1.29 1.58
C ALA A 57 -5.27 -1.81 2.78
N TYR A 58 -4.84 -1.37 3.95
CA TYR A 58 -5.45 -1.59 5.24
C TYR A 58 -5.53 -0.28 6.03
N ASP A 59 -6.57 -0.13 6.85
CA ASP A 59 -6.66 0.87 7.91
C ASP A 59 -7.37 0.25 9.11
N VAL A 60 -7.09 0.73 10.32
CA VAL A 60 -7.80 0.28 11.54
C VAL A 60 -9.25 0.76 11.57
N ARG A 61 -9.60 1.72 10.72
CA ARG A 61 -10.94 2.28 10.56
C ARG A 61 -11.64 1.63 9.38
N ASP A 62 -12.54 0.69 9.67
CA ASP A 62 -13.28 -0.07 8.66
C ASP A 62 -14.06 0.83 7.68
N GLU A 63 -14.48 2.02 8.11
CA GLU A 63 -15.17 2.98 7.22
C GLU A 63 -14.31 3.42 6.02
N ARG A 64 -13.00 3.16 6.03
CA ARG A 64 -12.07 3.45 4.91
C ARG A 64 -12.13 2.43 3.78
N GLU A 65 -12.71 1.26 4.00
CA GLU A 65 -12.79 0.20 3.00
C GLU A 65 -13.44 0.68 1.69
N GLN A 66 -14.54 1.44 1.79
CA GLN A 66 -15.26 1.94 0.62
C GLN A 66 -14.41 2.94 -0.18
N ASP A 67 -13.70 3.83 0.51
CA ASP A 67 -12.80 4.81 -0.11
C ASP A 67 -11.64 4.13 -0.85
N VAL A 68 -11.03 3.11 -0.22
CA VAL A 68 -9.94 2.32 -0.81
C VAL A 68 -10.40 1.60 -2.08
N ARG A 69 -11.56 0.95 -2.03
CA ARG A 69 -12.13 0.27 -3.21
C ARG A 69 -12.50 1.25 -4.31
N ALA A 70 -13.02 2.43 -3.96
CA ALA A 70 -13.40 3.46 -4.91
C ALA A 70 -12.21 4.01 -5.71
N VAL A 71 -10.99 3.91 -5.18
CA VAL A 71 -9.76 4.29 -5.90
C VAL A 71 -9.08 3.14 -6.64
N GLY A 72 -9.70 1.95 -6.68
CA GLY A 72 -9.24 0.79 -7.44
C GLY A 72 -8.21 -0.09 -6.72
N ALA A 73 -8.01 0.10 -5.41
CA ALA A 73 -7.15 -0.75 -4.60
C ALA A 73 -7.95 -1.89 -3.93
N THR A 74 -7.22 -2.92 -3.47
CA THR A 74 -7.79 -4.04 -2.71
C THR A 74 -7.77 -3.71 -1.22
N TRP A 75 -8.91 -3.87 -0.53
CA TRP A 75 -8.95 -3.86 0.93
C TRP A 75 -8.62 -5.24 1.49
N SER A 76 -7.78 -5.31 2.51
CA SER A 76 -7.46 -6.55 3.22
C SER A 76 -7.00 -6.26 4.65
N ASP A 77 -7.43 -7.09 5.60
CA ASP A 77 -6.93 -7.05 6.99
C ASP A 77 -5.49 -7.58 7.12
N HIS A 78 -4.97 -8.17 6.04
CA HIS A 78 -3.62 -8.71 5.94
C HIS A 78 -2.95 -8.21 4.66
N VAL A 79 -1.83 -7.49 4.80
CA VAL A 79 -1.09 -6.86 3.68
C VAL A 79 0.19 -7.63 3.29
N THR A 80 0.19 -8.95 3.47
CA THR A 80 1.32 -9.83 3.23
C THR A 80 1.62 -10.03 1.74
N GLY A 81 2.87 -10.33 1.39
CA GLY A 81 3.27 -10.70 0.01
C GLY A 81 3.58 -9.54 -0.94
N ALA A 82 3.39 -8.29 -0.50
CA ALA A 82 3.82 -7.13 -1.28
C ALA A 82 5.35 -6.96 -1.25
N LEU A 83 5.92 -6.49 -2.36
CA LEU A 83 7.34 -6.17 -2.45
C LEU A 83 7.71 -4.97 -1.57
N VAL A 84 6.81 -4.00 -1.46
CA VAL A 84 6.99 -2.78 -0.68
C VAL A 84 5.83 -2.61 0.29
N LEU A 85 6.14 -2.33 1.55
CA LEU A 85 5.17 -1.91 2.57
C LEU A 85 5.36 -0.42 2.89
N LEU A 86 4.31 0.35 2.68
CA LEU A 86 4.20 1.76 3.03
C LEU A 86 3.33 1.92 4.28
N THR A 87 3.84 2.59 5.30
CA THR A 87 3.07 2.93 6.50
C THR A 87 2.81 4.42 6.54
N VAL A 88 1.55 4.82 6.59
CA VAL A 88 1.12 6.22 6.66
C VAL A 88 0.29 6.39 7.92
N LEU A 89 0.97 6.60 9.04
CA LEU A 89 0.35 6.65 10.36
C LEU A 89 0.38 8.09 10.89
N PRO A 90 -0.53 8.43 11.84
CA PRO A 90 -0.42 9.68 12.57
C PRO A 90 0.97 9.82 13.17
N GLY A 91 1.58 10.98 12.96
CA GLY A 91 2.80 11.34 13.66
C GLY A 91 2.56 11.44 15.16
N ASN A 92 3.63 11.28 15.95
CA ASN A 92 3.57 11.64 17.35
C ASN A 92 3.33 13.16 17.44
N PRO A 93 2.56 13.66 18.42
CA PRO A 93 2.58 15.09 18.71
C PRO A 93 4.04 15.55 18.88
N GLU A 94 4.35 16.73 18.32
CA GLU A 94 5.59 17.42 18.60
C GLU A 94 5.70 17.56 20.13
N PRO A 95 6.84 17.18 20.74
CA PRO A 95 7.02 17.44 22.16
C PRO A 95 6.84 18.94 22.41
N ASP A 96 6.09 19.27 23.45
CA ASP A 96 5.99 20.65 23.91
C ASP A 96 7.42 21.11 24.26
N PRO A 97 7.94 22.16 23.61
CA PRO A 97 9.30 22.64 23.87
C PRO A 97 9.48 23.12 25.31
N GLU A 98 8.38 23.39 26.03
CA GLU A 98 8.39 23.82 27.43
C GLU A 98 8.09 22.70 28.44
N ALA A 99 7.83 21.47 27.97
CA ALA A 99 7.61 20.34 28.88
C ALA A 99 8.90 19.98 29.64
N PRO A 100 8.83 19.75 30.96
CA PRO A 100 9.99 19.32 31.72
C PRO A 100 10.47 17.93 31.26
N VAL A 101 11.79 17.82 31.05
CA VAL A 101 12.52 16.56 30.79
C VAL A 101 12.60 15.66 32.00
#